data_AF-A0A372FW70-F1
#
_entry.id   AF-A0A372FW70-F1
#
_cell.length_a   1.000
_cell.length_b   1.000
_cell.length_c   1.000
_cell.angle_alpha   90.00
_cell.angle_beta   90.00
_cell.angle_gamma   90.00
#
_symmetry.space_group_name_H-M   'P 1'
#
loop_
_entity.id
_entity.type
_entity.pdbx_description
1 polymer ?
#
loop_
_entity_poly.entity_id
_entity_poly.type
_entity_poly.pdbx_seq_one_letter_code
_entity_poly.pdbx_strand_id
1 'polypeptide(L)'
;MAVARWAVVVTAAAAVATFTMPGAASAHGVGGSSETVGGFVWLGTKHMLAGWDHLLFVGGVLLLAGGVRRAAKLISLFALGHSVTLFTATVADWHVNPVMVDVVVGLSLVFVGVVGLRGRPKNWTWFAVAVLTFGLIHGLGLSTRLQEVGLPDSGVIPRVLAFNVGVEIGQLVAVVGMFIIGDVLRHYVPKLRDTRLSHGVLIAAGLVAASVLVITSPGEVLRPLRPEAAVGVCAVRERTETFPFGTSHPAKQFYEPYEEVPATSFGHVITDGYIIVTYRPDLPADQLDQVRAYVADPAVGRVVGGHAADQGEAIKAVHAYQTLVCDTVDTDAMRQFSSGWFADPRSKPAE
;
A
#
# COMPACT_ATOMS: atom_id res chain seq x y z
N MET A 1 4.48 -43.27 14.25
CA MET A 1 3.95 -42.09 15.01
C MET A 1 5.01 -41.01 15.25
N ALA A 2 6.27 -41.35 15.56
CA ALA A 2 7.33 -40.37 15.74
C ALA A 2 7.66 -39.55 14.48
N VAL A 3 7.75 -40.19 13.31
CA VAL A 3 8.05 -39.53 12.02
C VAL A 3 6.99 -38.50 11.62
N ALA A 4 5.70 -38.79 11.86
CA ALA A 4 4.61 -37.85 11.59
C ALA A 4 4.60 -36.65 12.56
N ARG A 5 4.97 -36.85 13.83
CA ARG A 5 5.14 -35.76 14.80
C ARG A 5 6.34 -34.88 14.45
N TRP A 6 7.45 -35.48 14.03
CA TRP A 6 8.63 -34.76 13.56
C TRP A 6 8.35 -33.98 12.27
N ALA A 7 7.66 -34.58 11.30
CA ALA A 7 7.26 -33.88 10.08
C ALA A 7 6.37 -32.67 10.36
N VAL A 8 5.40 -32.79 11.28
CA VAL A 8 4.53 -31.68 11.71
C VAL A 8 5.31 -30.59 12.46
N VAL A 9 6.24 -30.97 13.33
CA VAL A 9 7.09 -30.00 14.05
C VAL A 9 8.03 -29.27 13.09
N VAL A 10 8.61 -29.98 12.11
CA VAL A 10 9.51 -29.39 11.11
C VAL A 10 8.74 -28.50 10.13
N THR A 11 7.53 -28.88 9.69
CA THR A 11 6.70 -27.99 8.86
C THR A 11 6.17 -26.79 9.63
N ALA A 12 5.79 -26.96 10.91
CA ALA A 12 5.40 -25.84 11.76
C ALA A 12 6.58 -24.89 12.02
N ALA A 13 7.78 -25.41 12.28
CA ALA A 13 8.99 -24.61 12.45
C ALA A 13 9.40 -23.90 11.15
N ALA A 14 9.30 -24.56 10.00
CA ALA A 14 9.58 -23.97 8.69
C ALA A 14 8.55 -22.89 8.30
N ALA A 15 7.27 -23.10 8.62
CA ALA A 15 6.23 -22.09 8.45
C ALA A 15 6.47 -20.88 9.36
N VAL A 16 6.80 -21.09 10.64
CA VAL A 16 7.17 -20.01 11.57
C VAL A 16 8.44 -19.27 11.09
N ALA A 17 9.43 -19.98 10.58
CA ALA A 17 10.65 -19.38 10.04
C ALA A 17 10.42 -18.59 8.73
N THR A 18 9.42 -18.95 7.93
CA THR A 18 9.04 -18.18 6.73
C THR A 18 8.19 -16.97 7.09
N PHE A 19 7.24 -17.09 8.02
CA PHE A 19 6.40 -15.98 8.48
C PHE A 19 7.12 -14.95 9.36
N THR A 20 8.34 -15.25 9.83
CA THR A 20 9.17 -14.29 10.59
C THR A 20 9.96 -13.32 9.72
N MET A 21 9.96 -13.51 8.39
CA MET A 21 10.56 -12.53 7.47
C MET A 21 9.59 -11.36 7.23
N PRO A 22 10.05 -10.09 7.29
CA PRO A 22 9.18 -8.91 7.14
C PRO A 22 8.36 -8.93 5.85
N GLY A 23 8.96 -9.33 4.72
CA GLY A 23 8.27 -9.43 3.43
C GLY A 23 7.23 -10.54 3.34
N ALA A 24 7.36 -11.60 4.15
CA ALA A 24 6.39 -12.69 4.23
C ALA A 24 5.27 -12.40 5.24
N ALA A 25 5.53 -11.51 6.21
CA ALA A 25 4.55 -11.04 7.20
C ALA A 25 3.61 -9.97 6.64
N SER A 26 4.03 -9.19 5.64
CA SER A 26 3.14 -8.32 4.87
C SER A 26 1.99 -9.11 4.28
N ALA A 27 0.76 -8.62 4.49
CA ALA A 27 -0.38 -9.11 3.74
C ALA A 27 -0.15 -8.67 2.28
N HIS A 28 0.06 -9.66 1.41
CA HIS A 28 -0.01 -9.61 -0.06
C HIS A 28 0.09 -8.20 -0.73
N GLY A 29 1.24 -7.89 -1.35
CA GLY A 29 1.42 -6.65 -2.13
C GLY A 29 0.82 -6.70 -3.55
N VAL A 30 0.54 -5.54 -4.15
CA VAL A 30 0.25 -5.44 -5.60
C VAL A 30 1.57 -5.27 -6.35
N GLY A 31 2.17 -6.39 -6.77
CA GLY A 31 3.40 -6.40 -7.55
C GLY A 31 3.14 -6.52 -9.06
N GLY A 32 3.55 -5.50 -9.82
CA GLY A 32 3.49 -5.44 -11.28
C GLY A 32 2.58 -4.33 -11.80
N SER A 33 2.91 -3.79 -12.98
CA SER A 33 2.12 -2.76 -13.67
C SER A 33 1.45 -3.34 -14.91
N SER A 34 0.26 -2.85 -15.24
CA SER A 34 -0.35 -3.07 -16.54
C SER A 34 -0.87 -1.76 -17.10
N GLU A 35 -0.68 -1.54 -18.40
CA GLU A 35 -1.17 -0.34 -19.08
C GLU A 35 -2.63 -0.50 -19.54
N THR A 36 -3.16 -1.72 -19.54
CA THR A 36 -4.49 -2.03 -20.09
C THR A 36 -5.49 -2.40 -19.01
N VAL A 37 -6.77 -2.06 -19.22
CA VAL A 37 -7.88 -2.45 -18.32
C VAL A 37 -7.94 -3.98 -18.16
N GLY A 38 -7.74 -4.74 -19.24
CA GLY A 38 -7.73 -6.20 -19.18
C GLY A 38 -6.60 -6.77 -18.31
N GLY A 39 -5.43 -6.12 -18.30
CA GLY A 39 -4.34 -6.56 -17.44
C GLY A 39 -4.58 -6.35 -15.95
N PHE A 40 -5.47 -5.41 -15.56
CA PHE A 40 -5.91 -5.28 -14.17
C PHE A 40 -6.76 -6.48 -13.70
N VAL A 41 -7.51 -7.13 -14.60
CA VAL A 41 -8.19 -8.40 -14.27
C VAL A 41 -7.17 -9.47 -13.89
N TRP A 42 -6.10 -9.61 -14.68
CA TRP A 42 -5.03 -10.56 -14.35
C TRP A 42 -4.29 -10.16 -13.08
N LEU A 43 -4.03 -8.87 -12.88
CA LEU A 43 -3.38 -8.37 -11.66
C LEU A 43 -4.21 -8.69 -10.42
N GLY A 44 -5.52 -8.45 -10.43
CA GLY A 44 -6.43 -8.82 -9.34
C GLY A 44 -6.51 -10.32 -9.12
N THR A 45 -6.56 -11.11 -10.20
CA THR A 45 -6.56 -12.58 -10.12
C THR A 45 -5.29 -13.10 -9.45
N LYS A 46 -4.13 -12.62 -9.92
CA LYS A 46 -2.82 -12.98 -9.37
C LYS A 46 -2.68 -12.55 -7.91
N HIS A 47 -3.12 -11.35 -7.58
CA HIS A 47 -3.10 -10.82 -6.23
C HIS A 47 -3.88 -11.72 -5.26
N MET A 48 -5.11 -12.08 -5.62
CA MET A 48 -5.96 -12.98 -4.83
C MET A 48 -5.36 -14.40 -4.67
N LEU A 49 -4.74 -14.94 -5.72
CA LEU A 49 -4.16 -16.30 -5.69
C LEU A 49 -2.77 -16.35 -5.05
N ALA A 50 -2.00 -15.27 -5.10
CA ALA A 50 -0.68 -15.17 -4.49
C ALA A 50 -0.74 -14.79 -3.00
N GLY A 51 -1.85 -14.19 -2.55
CA GLY A 51 -2.07 -13.83 -1.15
C GLY A 51 -2.28 -15.06 -0.27
N TRP A 52 -1.27 -15.40 0.53
CA TRP A 52 -1.36 -16.53 1.45
C TRP A 52 -2.45 -16.32 2.52
N ASP A 53 -2.63 -15.08 2.96
CA ASP A 53 -3.63 -14.62 3.92
C ASP A 53 -5.05 -14.78 3.37
N HIS A 54 -5.25 -14.43 2.09
CA HIS A 54 -6.50 -14.68 1.38
C HIS A 54 -6.85 -16.16 1.31
N LEU A 55 -5.89 -16.99 0.90
CA LEU A 55 -6.08 -18.43 0.80
C LEU A 55 -6.35 -19.06 2.17
N LEU A 56 -5.63 -18.64 3.22
CA LEU A 56 -5.88 -19.12 4.58
C LEU A 56 -7.26 -18.68 5.10
N PHE A 57 -7.69 -17.46 4.81
CA PHE A 57 -9.02 -16.98 5.19
C PHE A 57 -10.13 -17.76 4.48
N VAL A 58 -10.05 -17.92 3.15
CA VAL A 58 -10.97 -18.73 2.34
C VAL A 58 -11.00 -20.17 2.84
N GLY A 59 -9.84 -20.78 3.09
CA GLY A 59 -9.72 -22.11 3.65
C GLY A 59 -10.38 -22.22 5.03
N GLY A 60 -10.13 -21.28 5.93
CA GLY A 60 -10.73 -21.24 7.26
C GLY A 60 -12.26 -21.14 7.21
N VAL A 61 -12.80 -20.25 6.38
CA VAL A 61 -14.25 -20.12 6.17
C VAL A 61 -14.84 -21.39 5.57
N LEU A 62 -14.15 -22.03 4.61
CA LEU A 62 -14.60 -23.28 4.00
C LEU A 62 -14.66 -24.43 5.02
N LEU A 63 -13.65 -24.56 5.88
CA LEU A 63 -13.61 -25.54 6.97
C LEU A 63 -14.78 -25.33 7.95
N LEU A 64 -15.04 -24.08 8.32
CA LEU A 64 -16.04 -23.70 9.30
C LEU A 64 -17.47 -23.84 8.73
N ALA A 65 -17.68 -23.42 7.47
CA ALA A 65 -18.94 -23.51 6.74
C ALA A 65 -19.43 -24.95 6.52
N GLY A 66 -18.50 -25.90 6.36
CA GLY A 66 -18.79 -27.33 6.18
C GLY A 66 -19.50 -27.69 4.87
N GLY A 67 -19.61 -26.74 3.93
CA GLY A 67 -20.24 -26.96 2.62
C GLY A 67 -20.06 -25.76 1.69
N VAL A 68 -19.88 -26.05 0.40
CA VAL A 68 -19.53 -25.06 -0.65
C VAL A 68 -20.52 -23.91 -0.71
N ARG A 69 -21.83 -24.19 -0.69
CA ARG A 69 -22.85 -23.13 -0.81
C ARG A 69 -22.76 -22.09 0.30
N ARG A 70 -22.49 -22.50 1.54
CA ARG A 70 -22.38 -21.58 2.67
C ARG A 70 -21.04 -20.84 2.64
N ALA A 71 -19.96 -21.54 2.31
CA ALA A 71 -18.65 -20.93 2.14
C ALA A 71 -18.69 -19.85 1.06
N ALA A 72 -19.21 -20.18 -0.12
CA ALA A 72 -19.37 -19.25 -1.24
C ALA A 72 -20.15 -18.00 -0.82
N LYS A 73 -21.29 -18.13 -0.11
CA LYS A 73 -22.05 -16.96 0.38
C LYS A 73 -21.24 -16.05 1.30
N LEU A 74 -20.48 -16.62 2.24
CA LEU A 74 -19.66 -15.85 3.19
C LEU A 74 -18.48 -15.19 2.49
N ILE A 75 -17.85 -15.92 1.58
CA ILE A 75 -16.69 -15.46 0.81
C ILE A 75 -17.09 -14.37 -0.19
N SER A 76 -18.26 -14.48 -0.82
CA SER A 76 -18.85 -13.42 -1.63
C SER A 76 -19.19 -12.19 -0.79
N LEU A 77 -19.64 -12.37 0.45
CA LEU A 77 -19.93 -11.24 1.34
C LEU A 77 -18.64 -10.50 1.75
N PHE A 78 -17.55 -11.23 1.98
CA PHE A 78 -16.22 -10.62 2.14
C PHE A 78 -15.80 -9.84 0.90
N ALA A 79 -15.89 -10.47 -0.28
CA ALA A 79 -15.52 -9.85 -1.56
C ALA A 79 -16.36 -8.61 -1.88
N LEU A 80 -17.65 -8.62 -1.51
CA LEU A 80 -18.54 -7.48 -1.63
C LEU A 80 -18.06 -6.32 -0.76
N GLY A 81 -17.81 -6.57 0.54
CA GLY A 81 -17.28 -5.55 1.44
C GLY A 81 -15.96 -4.97 0.93
N HIS A 82 -15.03 -5.86 0.57
CA HIS A 82 -13.74 -5.50 0.00
C HIS A 82 -13.87 -4.60 -1.22
N SER A 83 -14.64 -5.03 -2.22
CA SER A 83 -14.87 -4.29 -3.47
C SER A 83 -15.48 -2.91 -3.23
N VAL A 84 -16.45 -2.82 -2.30
CA VAL A 84 -17.10 -1.55 -1.94
C VAL A 84 -16.06 -0.58 -1.39
N THR A 85 -15.30 -0.98 -0.38
CA THR A 85 -14.31 -0.09 0.25
C THR A 85 -13.12 0.23 -0.66
N LEU A 86 -12.65 -0.73 -1.45
CA LEU A 86 -11.60 -0.50 -2.42
C LEU A 86 -12.03 0.60 -3.41
N PHE A 87 -13.23 0.45 -3.97
CA PHE A 87 -13.77 1.41 -4.91
C PHE A 87 -13.98 2.78 -4.26
N THR A 88 -14.68 2.84 -3.12
CA THR A 88 -14.99 4.11 -2.46
C THR A 88 -13.73 4.83 -1.99
N ALA A 89 -12.79 4.12 -1.39
CA ALA A 89 -11.55 4.73 -0.91
C ALA A 89 -10.65 5.18 -2.06
N THR A 90 -10.69 4.49 -3.21
CA THR A 90 -9.95 4.94 -4.40
C THR A 90 -10.58 6.16 -5.06
N VAL A 91 -11.90 6.22 -5.15
CA VAL A 91 -12.60 7.38 -5.75
C VAL A 91 -12.59 8.59 -4.82
N ALA A 92 -12.67 8.38 -3.50
CA ALA A 92 -12.66 9.44 -2.50
C ALA A 92 -11.27 9.81 -1.99
N ASP A 93 -10.21 9.24 -2.58
CA ASP A 93 -8.82 9.49 -2.22
C ASP A 93 -8.48 9.26 -0.73
N TRP A 94 -9.10 8.22 -0.15
CA TRP A 94 -8.88 7.86 1.25
C TRP A 94 -7.60 7.05 1.40
N HIS A 95 -6.67 7.64 2.15
CA HIS A 95 -5.42 7.01 2.53
C HIS A 95 -5.52 6.49 3.97
N VAL A 96 -5.35 5.17 4.14
CA VAL A 96 -5.25 4.53 5.45
C VAL A 96 -3.89 3.87 5.59
N ASN A 97 -3.43 3.70 6.82
CA ASN A 97 -2.17 3.01 7.08
C ASN A 97 -2.28 1.52 6.64
N PRO A 98 -1.59 1.08 5.58
CA PRO A 98 -1.75 -0.27 5.06
C PRO A 98 -1.24 -1.32 6.05
N VAL A 99 -0.21 -1.01 6.84
CA VAL A 99 0.30 -1.94 7.87
C VAL A 99 -0.74 -2.18 8.96
N MET A 100 -1.50 -1.15 9.35
CA MET A 100 -2.60 -1.33 10.31
C MET A 100 -3.69 -2.23 9.76
N VAL A 101 -4.03 -2.09 8.49
CA VAL A 101 -4.99 -2.98 7.83
C VAL A 101 -4.44 -4.40 7.80
N ASP A 102 -3.18 -4.60 7.41
CA ASP A 102 -2.54 -5.92 7.35
C ASP A 102 -2.52 -6.62 8.74
N VAL A 103 -2.33 -5.86 9.82
CA VAL A 103 -2.47 -6.38 11.20
C VAL A 103 -3.90 -6.85 11.47
N VAL A 104 -4.92 -6.07 11.09
CA VAL A 104 -6.33 -6.48 11.25
C VAL A 104 -6.66 -7.71 10.39
N VAL A 105 -6.07 -7.81 9.19
CA VAL A 105 -6.19 -9.00 8.34
C VAL A 105 -5.59 -10.22 9.03
N GLY A 106 -4.41 -10.10 9.65
CA GLY A 106 -3.82 -11.13 10.50
C GLY A 106 -4.73 -11.54 11.66
N LEU A 107 -5.37 -10.58 12.32
CA LEU A 107 -6.33 -10.83 13.40
C LEU A 107 -7.64 -11.47 12.90
N SER A 108 -8.03 -11.26 11.65
CA SER A 108 -9.20 -11.94 11.06
C SER A 108 -8.97 -13.46 10.93
N LEU A 109 -7.74 -13.90 10.65
CA LEU A 109 -7.36 -15.32 10.65
C LEU A 109 -7.46 -15.92 12.05
N VAL A 110 -7.00 -15.17 13.07
CA VAL A 110 -7.15 -15.55 14.48
C VAL A 110 -8.63 -15.68 14.84
N PHE A 111 -9.46 -14.71 14.44
CA PHE A 111 -10.90 -14.75 14.66
C PHE A 111 -11.55 -16.01 14.07
N VAL A 112 -11.31 -16.29 12.77
CA VAL A 112 -11.87 -17.48 12.10
C VAL A 112 -11.39 -18.77 12.77
N GLY A 113 -10.10 -18.85 13.11
CA GLY A 113 -9.53 -19.99 13.81
C GLY A 113 -10.12 -20.20 15.21
N VAL A 114 -10.28 -19.14 16.01
CA VAL A 114 -10.88 -19.22 17.36
C VAL A 114 -12.33 -19.65 17.30
N VAL A 115 -13.13 -19.09 16.37
CA VAL A 115 -14.52 -19.53 16.18
C VAL A 115 -14.53 -21.01 15.83
N GLY A 116 -13.69 -21.44 14.89
CA GLY A 116 -13.61 -22.84 14.46
C GLY A 116 -13.14 -23.83 15.54
N LEU A 117 -12.21 -23.44 16.43
CA LEU A 117 -11.83 -24.25 17.59
C LEU A 117 -12.98 -24.42 18.58
N ARG A 118 -13.83 -23.40 18.73
CA ARG A 118 -15.06 -23.46 19.54
C ARG A 118 -16.20 -24.21 18.83
N GLY A 119 -15.99 -24.60 17.57
CA GLY A 119 -16.95 -25.32 16.73
C GLY A 119 -17.54 -24.43 15.64
N ARG A 120 -18.80 -24.69 15.28
CA ARG A 120 -19.52 -23.85 14.30
C ARG A 120 -20.21 -22.69 15.00
N PRO A 121 -20.31 -21.52 14.35
CA PRO A 121 -21.03 -20.39 14.92
C PRO A 121 -22.49 -20.76 15.14
N LYS A 122 -23.00 -20.46 16.35
CA LYS A 122 -24.43 -20.66 16.68
C LYS A 122 -25.32 -19.67 15.93
N ASN A 123 -24.81 -18.47 15.67
CA ASN A 123 -25.48 -17.43 14.91
C ASN A 123 -24.67 -17.12 13.62
N TRP A 124 -25.15 -17.60 12.48
CA TRP A 124 -24.51 -17.39 11.19
C TRP A 124 -24.61 -15.93 10.70
N THR A 125 -25.64 -15.19 11.12
CA THR A 125 -25.78 -13.78 10.75
C THR A 125 -24.68 -12.94 11.38
N TRP A 126 -24.37 -13.18 12.67
CA TRP A 126 -23.25 -12.52 13.34
C TRP A 126 -21.92 -12.82 12.64
N PHE A 127 -21.68 -14.09 12.27
CA PHE A 127 -20.46 -14.47 11.56
C PHE A 127 -20.39 -13.82 10.17
N ALA A 128 -21.51 -13.75 9.46
CA ALA A 128 -21.60 -13.06 8.17
C ALA A 128 -21.29 -11.56 8.29
N VAL A 129 -21.83 -10.87 9.31
CA VAL A 129 -21.52 -9.46 9.57
C VAL A 129 -20.03 -9.26 9.89
N ALA A 130 -19.44 -10.16 10.68
CA ALA A 130 -18.00 -10.10 10.96
C ALA A 130 -17.18 -10.28 9.67
N VAL A 131 -17.52 -11.26 8.83
CA VAL A 131 -16.86 -11.51 7.54
C VAL A 131 -17.00 -10.31 6.59
N LEU A 132 -18.18 -9.68 6.52
CA LEU A 132 -18.39 -8.44 5.77
C LEU A 132 -17.48 -7.32 6.28
N THR A 133 -17.41 -7.16 7.61
CA THR A 133 -16.59 -6.14 8.27
C THR A 133 -15.11 -6.32 7.98
N PHE A 134 -14.61 -7.56 8.01
CA PHE A 134 -13.24 -7.85 7.59
C PHE A 134 -13.03 -7.53 6.12
N GLY A 135 -13.99 -7.83 5.24
CA GLY A 135 -13.95 -7.44 3.84
C GLY A 135 -13.80 -5.92 3.67
N LEU A 136 -14.64 -5.13 4.35
CA LEU A 136 -14.58 -3.67 4.34
C LEU A 136 -13.21 -3.15 4.80
N ILE A 137 -12.67 -3.67 5.90
CA ILE A 137 -11.36 -3.22 6.40
C ILE A 137 -10.25 -3.60 5.41
N HIS A 138 -10.30 -4.81 4.85
CA HIS A 138 -9.33 -5.31 3.89
C HIS A 138 -9.27 -4.45 2.63
N GLY A 139 -10.42 -4.00 2.11
CA GLY A 139 -10.46 -3.15 0.92
C GLY A 139 -9.81 -1.79 1.10
N LEU A 140 -9.79 -1.23 2.32
CA LEU A 140 -9.12 0.03 2.62
C LEU A 140 -7.58 -0.08 2.53
N GLY A 141 -7.00 -1.18 2.99
CA GLY A 141 -5.55 -1.38 2.94
C GLY A 141 -5.04 -1.49 1.50
N LEU A 142 -5.81 -2.20 0.68
CA LEU A 142 -5.47 -2.38 -0.73
C LEU A 142 -5.66 -1.11 -1.56
N SER A 143 -6.64 -0.26 -1.25
CA SER A 143 -6.85 0.98 -1.99
C SER A 143 -5.64 1.89 -1.89
N THR A 144 -5.07 2.03 -0.68
CA THR A 144 -3.88 2.85 -0.44
C THR A 144 -2.69 2.33 -1.26
N ARG A 145 -2.43 1.02 -1.23
CA ARG A 145 -1.34 0.43 -2.04
C ARG A 145 -1.60 0.54 -3.54
N LEU A 146 -2.85 0.45 -3.99
CA LEU A 146 -3.19 0.58 -5.41
C LEU A 146 -3.01 2.01 -5.93
N GLN A 147 -3.29 3.01 -5.09
CA GLN A 147 -3.04 4.43 -5.37
C GLN A 147 -1.54 4.72 -5.44
N GLU A 148 -0.73 4.15 -4.53
CA GLU A 148 0.74 4.28 -4.52
C GLU A 148 1.43 3.72 -5.78
N VAL A 149 0.83 2.71 -6.44
CA VAL A 149 1.37 2.12 -7.68
C VAL A 149 1.25 3.07 -8.89
N GLY A 150 0.62 4.24 -8.73
CA GLY A 150 0.61 5.29 -9.75
C GLY A 150 -0.37 4.98 -10.89
N LEU A 151 -1.66 4.87 -10.56
CA LEU A 151 -2.69 4.79 -11.60
C LEU A 151 -2.73 6.12 -12.37
N PRO A 152 -2.59 6.12 -13.71
CA PRO A 152 -2.80 7.32 -14.50
C PRO A 152 -4.19 7.90 -14.25
N ASP A 153 -4.27 9.22 -14.02
CA ASP A 153 -5.53 9.94 -13.70
C ASP A 153 -6.65 9.61 -14.69
N SER A 154 -6.29 9.40 -15.97
CA SER A 154 -7.20 8.89 -16.98
C SER A 154 -7.41 7.37 -16.83
N GLY A 155 -8.58 6.98 -16.30
CA GLY A 155 -9.04 5.59 -16.33
C GLY A 155 -8.82 4.79 -15.03
N VAL A 156 -8.66 5.46 -13.89
CA VAL A 156 -8.65 4.84 -12.54
C VAL A 156 -9.87 3.94 -12.32
N ILE A 157 -11.08 4.48 -12.54
CA ILE A 157 -12.35 3.77 -12.33
C ILE A 157 -12.43 2.43 -13.09
N PRO A 158 -12.26 2.37 -14.43
CA PRO A 158 -12.36 1.10 -15.14
C PRO A 158 -11.26 0.10 -14.75
N ARG A 159 -10.06 0.56 -14.35
CA ARG A 159 -8.98 -0.31 -13.87
C ARG A 159 -9.29 -0.91 -12.49
N VAL A 160 -9.84 -0.13 -11.56
CA VAL A 160 -10.28 -0.61 -10.24
C VAL A 160 -11.41 -1.63 -10.38
N LEU A 161 -12.38 -1.36 -11.26
CA LEU A 161 -13.45 -2.32 -11.54
C LEU A 161 -12.91 -3.62 -12.15
N ALA A 162 -11.99 -3.52 -13.12
CA ALA A 162 -11.35 -4.68 -13.71
C ALA A 162 -10.53 -5.49 -12.70
N PHE A 163 -9.83 -4.81 -11.79
CA PHE A 163 -9.12 -5.43 -10.68
C PHE A 163 -10.06 -6.23 -9.78
N ASN A 164 -11.20 -5.65 -9.38
CA ASN A 164 -12.21 -6.34 -8.57
C ASN A 164 -12.77 -7.59 -9.26
N VAL A 165 -13.05 -7.50 -10.57
CA VAL A 165 -13.45 -8.67 -11.38
C VAL A 165 -12.38 -9.76 -11.31
N GLY A 166 -11.11 -9.37 -11.42
CA GLY A 166 -9.97 -10.28 -11.26
C GLY A 166 -9.93 -10.96 -9.88
N VAL A 167 -10.11 -10.19 -8.81
CA VAL A 167 -10.15 -10.71 -7.43
C VAL A 167 -11.29 -11.72 -7.28
N GLU A 168 -12.48 -11.42 -7.81
CA GLU A 168 -13.62 -12.35 -7.72
C GLU A 168 -13.38 -13.64 -8.51
N ILE A 169 -12.74 -13.56 -9.68
CA ILE A 169 -12.30 -14.76 -10.44
C ILE A 169 -11.30 -15.58 -9.62
N GLY A 170 -10.26 -14.95 -9.08
CA GLY A 170 -9.26 -15.63 -8.24
C GLY A 170 -9.89 -16.29 -7.01
N GLN A 171 -10.85 -15.62 -6.38
CA GLN A 171 -11.58 -16.11 -5.21
C GLN A 171 -12.42 -17.35 -5.54
N LEU A 172 -13.15 -17.34 -6.67
CA LEU A 172 -13.92 -18.51 -7.13
C LEU A 172 -13.01 -19.70 -7.45
N VAL A 173 -11.88 -19.46 -8.13
CA VAL A 173 -10.87 -20.50 -8.42
C VAL A 173 -10.31 -21.09 -7.12
N ALA A 174 -9.97 -20.25 -6.14
CA ALA A 174 -9.48 -20.70 -4.85
C ALA A 174 -10.51 -21.55 -4.10
N VAL A 175 -11.78 -21.12 -4.03
CA VAL A 175 -12.86 -21.88 -3.35
C VAL A 175 -13.04 -23.26 -3.96
N VAL A 176 -13.13 -23.35 -5.29
CA VAL A 176 -13.31 -24.62 -6.00
C VAL A 176 -12.09 -25.52 -5.81
N GLY A 177 -10.89 -24.98 -6.01
CA GLY A 177 -9.64 -25.72 -5.86
C GLY A 177 -9.45 -26.26 -4.44
N MET A 178 -9.62 -25.41 -3.42
CA MET A 178 -9.47 -25.80 -2.02
C MET A 178 -10.55 -26.79 -1.58
N PHE A 179 -11.76 -26.70 -2.12
CA PHE A 179 -12.81 -27.68 -1.84
C PHE A 179 -12.46 -29.06 -2.40
N ILE A 180 -12.05 -29.15 -3.67
CA ILE A 180 -11.65 -30.40 -4.31
C ILE A 180 -10.47 -31.03 -3.56
N ILE A 181 -9.42 -30.24 -3.29
CA ILE A 181 -8.24 -30.69 -2.54
C ILE A 181 -8.65 -31.18 -1.15
N GLY A 182 -9.48 -30.42 -0.44
CA GLY A 182 -9.95 -30.78 0.89
C GLY A 182 -10.79 -32.07 0.91
N ASP A 183 -11.63 -32.29 -0.10
CA ASP A 183 -12.46 -33.50 -0.23
C ASP A 183 -11.58 -34.75 -0.48
N VAL A 184 -10.67 -34.65 -1.45
CA VAL A 184 -9.68 -35.69 -1.76
C VAL A 184 -8.82 -36.01 -0.53
N LEU A 185 -8.26 -35.00 0.14
CA LEU A 185 -7.41 -35.20 1.32
C LEU A 185 -8.15 -35.87 2.48
N ARG A 186 -9.42 -35.52 2.73
CA ARG A 186 -10.22 -36.17 3.77
C ARG A 186 -10.60 -37.59 3.42
N HIS A 187 -10.73 -37.90 2.12
CA HIS A 187 -10.99 -39.26 1.66
C HIS A 187 -9.79 -40.18 1.90
N TYR A 188 -8.58 -39.73 1.54
CA TYR A 188 -7.36 -40.54 1.65
C TYR A 188 -6.65 -40.46 3.01
N VAL A 189 -6.86 -39.39 3.78
CA VAL A 189 -6.24 -39.19 5.10
C VAL A 189 -7.34 -38.89 6.15
N PRO A 190 -8.01 -39.92 6.69
CA PRO A 190 -9.16 -39.74 7.59
C PRO A 190 -8.85 -38.94 8.85
N LYS A 191 -7.58 -38.90 9.28
CA LYS A 191 -7.11 -38.07 10.41
C LYS A 191 -7.26 -36.57 10.16
N LEU A 192 -7.29 -36.11 8.91
CA LEU A 192 -7.54 -34.71 8.53
C LEU A 192 -9.03 -34.32 8.63
N ARG A 193 -9.91 -35.24 9.06
CA ARG A 193 -11.30 -34.88 9.42
C ARG A 193 -11.39 -34.08 10.71
N ASP A 194 -10.41 -34.19 11.61
CA ASP A 194 -10.32 -33.31 12.76
C ASP A 194 -9.75 -31.96 12.33
N THR A 195 -10.64 -30.97 12.20
CA THR A 195 -10.28 -29.63 11.74
C THR A 195 -9.65 -28.78 12.85
N ARG A 196 -9.54 -29.27 14.09
CA ARG A 196 -8.95 -28.49 15.21
C ARG A 196 -7.51 -28.08 14.92
N LEU A 197 -6.71 -28.98 14.33
CA LEU A 197 -5.34 -28.66 13.96
C LEU A 197 -5.28 -27.56 12.90
N SER A 198 -6.13 -27.61 11.87
CA SER A 198 -6.21 -26.56 10.85
C SER A 198 -6.60 -25.20 11.44
N HIS A 199 -7.56 -25.16 12.37
CA HIS A 199 -7.91 -23.92 13.06
C HIS A 199 -6.79 -23.42 13.98
N GLY A 200 -6.05 -24.32 14.64
CA GLY A 200 -4.86 -23.96 15.42
C GLY A 200 -3.75 -23.36 14.54
N VAL A 201 -3.54 -23.91 13.33
CA VAL A 201 -2.61 -23.36 12.34
C VAL A 201 -3.03 -21.96 11.89
N LEU A 202 -4.33 -21.72 11.64
CA LEU A 202 -4.84 -20.38 11.29
C LEU A 202 -4.57 -19.34 12.39
N ILE A 203 -4.79 -19.71 13.65
CA ILE A 203 -4.50 -18.83 14.79
C ILE A 203 -3.00 -18.53 14.87
N ALA A 204 -2.16 -19.55 14.76
CA ALA A 204 -0.71 -19.38 14.82
C ALA A 204 -0.22 -18.47 13.69
N ALA A 205 -0.67 -18.70 12.44
CA ALA A 205 -0.30 -17.88 11.29
C ALA A 205 -0.73 -16.42 11.47
N GLY A 206 -1.97 -16.18 11.89
CA GLY A 206 -2.48 -14.83 12.14
C GLY A 206 -1.75 -14.09 13.25
N LEU A 207 -1.45 -14.76 14.36
CA LEU A 207 -0.68 -14.19 15.47
C LEU A 207 0.77 -13.87 15.07
N VAL A 208 1.42 -14.77 14.34
CA VAL A 208 2.80 -14.53 13.87
C VAL A 208 2.83 -13.35 12.92
N ALA A 209 1.95 -13.31 11.91
CA ALA A 209 1.90 -12.20 10.95
C ALA A 209 1.64 -10.85 11.63
N ALA A 210 0.63 -10.77 12.50
CA ALA A 210 0.31 -9.55 13.24
C ALA A 210 1.47 -9.11 14.15
N SER A 211 2.09 -10.06 14.86
CA SER A 211 3.20 -9.74 15.78
C SER A 211 4.44 -9.27 15.03
N VAL A 212 4.79 -9.93 13.91
CA VAL A 212 5.94 -9.54 13.10
C VAL A 212 5.73 -8.14 12.55
N LEU A 213 4.57 -7.82 11.97
CA LEU A 213 4.28 -6.47 11.47
C LEU A 213 4.39 -5.39 12.55
N VAL A 214 3.85 -5.65 13.75
CA VAL A 214 3.95 -4.71 14.87
C VAL A 214 5.39 -4.51 15.33
N ILE A 215 6.20 -5.57 15.34
CA ILE A 215 7.60 -5.53 15.80
C ILE A 215 8.54 -4.93 14.75
N THR A 216 8.34 -5.25 13.47
CA THR A 216 9.22 -4.82 12.38
C THR A 216 8.88 -3.44 11.84
N SER A 217 7.63 -3.00 12.01
CA SER A 217 7.14 -1.71 11.50
C SER A 217 6.57 -0.80 12.61
N PRO A 218 7.24 -0.64 13.77
CA PRO A 218 6.68 0.08 14.92
C PRO A 218 6.44 1.56 14.61
N GLY A 219 7.31 2.17 13.80
CA GLY A 219 7.20 3.55 13.36
C GLY A 219 6.09 3.78 12.33
N GLU A 220 5.70 2.76 11.56
CA GLU A 220 4.55 2.85 10.66
C GLU A 220 3.25 2.60 11.42
N VAL A 221 3.20 1.60 12.30
CA VAL A 221 2.03 1.30 13.15
C VAL A 221 1.66 2.52 14.02
N LEU A 222 2.64 3.17 14.65
CA LEU A 222 2.38 4.33 15.52
C LEU A 222 2.33 5.66 14.74
N ARG A 223 2.49 5.66 13.41
CA ARG A 223 2.42 6.88 12.61
C ARG A 223 0.97 7.38 12.66
N PRO A 224 0.70 8.59 13.21
CA PRO A 224 -0.61 9.18 13.06
C PRO A 224 -0.93 9.29 11.57
N LEU A 225 -2.19 9.05 11.20
CA LEU A 225 -2.75 9.43 9.90
C LEU A 225 -2.62 10.94 9.80
N ARG A 226 -1.44 11.44 9.43
CA ARG A 226 -1.29 12.84 9.10
C ARG A 226 -1.94 12.98 7.71
N PRO A 227 -2.94 13.86 7.56
CA PRO A 227 -3.13 14.48 6.25
C PRO A 227 -1.77 15.07 5.87
N GLU A 228 -1.46 15.14 4.57
CA GLU A 228 -0.29 15.82 4.00
C GLU A 228 0.30 16.80 5.00
N ALA A 229 1.55 16.57 5.44
CA ALA A 229 2.10 17.35 6.53
C ALA A 229 2.06 18.83 6.12
N ALA A 230 1.06 19.57 6.59
CA ALA A 230 0.87 20.93 6.15
C ALA A 230 1.97 21.77 6.79
N VAL A 231 2.68 22.51 5.95
CA VAL A 231 3.67 23.48 6.38
C VAL A 231 3.09 24.82 5.96
N GLY A 232 2.62 25.62 6.92
CA GLY A 232 1.86 26.83 6.62
C GLY A 232 0.59 26.49 5.82
N VAL A 233 0.41 27.14 4.67
CA VAL A 233 -0.71 26.87 3.73
C VAL A 233 -0.41 25.81 2.66
N CYS A 234 0.77 25.19 2.72
CA CYS A 234 1.23 24.22 1.72
C CYS A 234 1.07 22.78 2.20
N ALA A 235 0.76 21.88 1.27
CA ALA A 235 0.67 20.44 1.51
C ALA A 235 2.04 19.77 1.25
N VAL A 236 2.43 18.79 2.08
CA VAL A 236 3.62 17.96 1.84
C VAL A 236 3.20 16.51 1.61
N ARG A 237 3.67 15.95 0.49
CA ARG A 237 3.45 14.55 0.09
C ARG A 237 4.76 13.86 -0.30
N GLU A 238 4.72 12.54 -0.46
CA GLU A 238 5.83 11.81 -1.08
C GLU A 238 6.04 12.30 -2.53
N ARG A 239 7.30 12.30 -2.98
CA ARG A 239 7.68 12.78 -4.31
C ARG A 239 7.18 11.80 -5.37
N THR A 240 6.41 12.33 -6.33
CA THR A 240 6.00 11.62 -7.56
C THR A 240 6.65 12.20 -8.82
N GLU A 241 7.30 13.36 -8.69
CA GLU A 241 8.01 14.06 -9.74
C GLU A 241 9.21 13.25 -10.25
N THR A 242 9.29 13.11 -11.56
CA THR A 242 10.42 12.50 -12.26
C THR A 242 11.19 13.58 -13.00
N PHE A 243 12.50 13.68 -12.74
CA PHE A 243 13.41 14.51 -13.52
C PHE A 243 14.28 13.61 -14.40
N PRO A 244 14.49 13.95 -15.68
CA PRO A 244 15.35 13.17 -16.54
C PRO A 244 16.78 13.18 -16.00
N PHE A 245 17.47 12.05 -16.10
CA PHE A 245 18.85 11.95 -15.63
C PHE A 245 19.79 12.80 -16.48
N GLY A 246 20.74 13.46 -15.83
CA GLY A 246 21.81 14.23 -16.46
C GLY A 246 23.11 14.10 -15.68
N THR A 247 24.19 14.69 -16.21
CA THR A 247 25.54 14.62 -15.62
C THR A 247 26.14 16.00 -15.31
N SER A 248 25.39 17.07 -15.56
CA SER A 248 25.86 18.44 -15.41
C SER A 248 25.02 19.20 -14.39
N HIS A 249 25.68 20.06 -13.61
CA HIS A 249 24.98 21.02 -12.76
C HIS A 249 24.33 22.14 -13.60
N PRO A 250 23.22 22.73 -13.15
CA PRO A 250 22.62 23.90 -13.76
C PRO A 250 23.61 25.08 -13.80
N ALA A 251 23.58 25.86 -14.88
CA ALA A 251 24.48 27.00 -15.05
C ALA A 251 24.20 28.15 -14.07
N LYS A 252 22.99 28.18 -13.50
CA LYS A 252 22.55 29.16 -12.52
C LYS A 252 21.48 28.56 -11.61
N GLN A 253 21.20 29.24 -10.50
CA GLN A 253 20.25 28.78 -9.50
C GLN A 253 18.80 29.06 -9.90
N PHE A 254 18.50 30.17 -10.59
CA PHE A 254 17.14 30.55 -10.95
C PHE A 254 16.99 30.80 -12.45
N TYR A 255 15.97 30.18 -13.05
CA TYR A 255 15.58 30.34 -14.45
C TYR A 255 14.24 31.07 -14.51
N GLU A 256 14.15 32.12 -15.31
CA GLU A 256 12.98 32.98 -15.51
C GLU A 256 11.89 32.29 -16.36
N PRO A 257 10.65 32.81 -16.39
CA PRO A 257 9.53 32.15 -17.09
C PRO A 257 9.76 31.97 -18.60
N TYR A 258 10.61 32.80 -19.20
CA TYR A 258 10.93 32.80 -20.63
C TYR A 258 12.21 32.02 -20.97
N GLU A 259 12.91 31.48 -19.97
CA GLU A 259 14.17 30.77 -20.16
C GLU A 259 13.95 29.26 -20.14
N GLU A 260 14.69 28.54 -20.98
CA GLU A 260 14.64 27.09 -21.00
C GLU A 260 15.23 26.51 -19.70
N VAL A 261 14.44 25.66 -19.03
CA VAL A 261 14.85 24.98 -17.80
C VAL A 261 15.59 23.69 -18.16
N PRO A 262 16.86 23.51 -17.74
CA PRO A 262 17.63 22.32 -18.06
C PRO A 262 17.19 21.15 -17.17
N ALA A 263 16.11 20.47 -17.55
CA ALA A 263 15.50 19.40 -16.78
C ALA A 263 16.46 18.26 -16.42
N THR A 264 17.42 17.95 -17.31
CA THR A 264 18.46 16.92 -17.06
C THR A 264 19.44 17.34 -15.96
N SER A 265 19.81 18.62 -15.90
CA SER A 265 20.66 19.15 -14.84
C SER A 265 19.91 19.23 -13.50
N PHE A 266 18.60 19.46 -13.52
CA PHE A 266 17.75 19.39 -12.34
C PHE A 266 17.72 17.94 -11.80
N GLY A 267 17.57 16.95 -12.69
CA GLY A 267 17.65 15.54 -12.31
C GLY A 267 19.01 15.07 -11.79
N HIS A 268 20.12 15.72 -12.21
CA HIS A 268 21.44 15.49 -11.60
C HIS A 268 21.49 16.01 -10.16
N VAL A 269 21.03 17.24 -9.91
CA VAL A 269 21.22 17.86 -8.59
C VAL A 269 20.28 17.32 -7.51
N ILE A 270 19.13 16.75 -7.88
CA ILE A 270 18.24 16.11 -6.88
C ILE A 270 18.91 14.91 -6.21
N THR A 271 19.79 14.18 -6.92
CA THR A 271 20.58 13.09 -6.34
C THR A 271 21.74 13.58 -5.49
N ASP A 272 22.22 14.79 -5.74
CA ASP A 272 23.20 15.47 -4.89
C ASP A 272 22.56 16.08 -3.63
N GLY A 273 21.25 15.93 -3.48
CA GLY A 273 20.47 16.40 -2.33
C GLY A 273 20.03 17.86 -2.41
N TYR A 274 19.93 18.43 -3.62
CA TYR A 274 19.31 19.74 -3.82
C TYR A 274 17.79 19.69 -3.64
N ILE A 275 17.22 20.87 -3.40
CA ILE A 275 15.79 21.12 -3.58
C ILE A 275 15.58 21.79 -4.93
N ILE A 276 14.65 21.26 -5.71
CA ILE A 276 14.17 21.86 -6.96
C ILE A 276 12.87 22.59 -6.67
N VAL A 277 12.81 23.87 -7.01
CA VAL A 277 11.60 24.69 -6.93
C VAL A 277 11.03 24.88 -8.32
N THR A 278 9.84 24.35 -8.58
CA THR A 278 9.11 24.64 -9.81
C THR A 278 7.97 25.61 -9.56
N TYR A 279 7.79 26.57 -10.45
CA TYR A 279 6.76 27.59 -10.33
C TYR A 279 5.91 27.72 -11.59
N ARG A 280 4.68 28.20 -11.43
CA ARG A 280 3.78 28.42 -12.57
C ARG A 280 4.27 29.61 -13.42
N PRO A 281 4.33 29.51 -14.75
CA PRO A 281 4.99 30.55 -15.57
C PRO A 281 4.28 31.91 -15.57
N ASP A 282 2.99 31.94 -15.23
CA ASP A 282 2.15 33.14 -15.18
C ASP A 282 2.02 33.74 -13.76
N LEU A 283 2.94 33.39 -12.86
CA LEU A 283 2.97 33.90 -11.49
C LEU A 283 3.01 35.45 -11.49
N PRO A 284 2.25 36.13 -10.60
CA PRO A 284 2.39 37.58 -10.42
C PRO A 284 3.83 38.00 -10.11
N ALA A 285 4.25 39.16 -10.61
CA ALA A 285 5.64 39.60 -10.52
C ALA A 285 6.16 39.69 -9.07
N ASP A 286 5.32 40.14 -8.14
CA ASP A 286 5.62 40.20 -6.70
C ASP A 286 5.84 38.81 -6.08
N GLN A 287 5.09 37.81 -6.53
CA GLN A 287 5.26 36.42 -6.11
C GLN A 287 6.50 35.81 -6.75
N LEU A 288 6.79 36.11 -8.02
CA LEU A 288 7.99 35.64 -8.71
C LEU A 288 9.25 36.17 -8.04
N ASP A 289 9.24 37.44 -7.61
CA ASP A 289 10.34 38.06 -6.88
C ASP A 289 10.59 37.37 -5.53
N GLN A 290 9.53 36.95 -4.82
CA GLN A 290 9.65 36.17 -3.58
C GLN A 290 10.31 34.81 -3.80
N VAL A 291 9.91 34.10 -4.87
CA VAL A 291 10.50 32.80 -5.22
C VAL A 291 11.97 32.97 -5.62
N ARG A 292 12.28 33.99 -6.43
CA ARG A 292 13.64 34.34 -6.83
C ARG A 292 14.51 34.62 -5.60
N ALA A 293 14.01 35.43 -4.67
CA ALA A 293 14.69 35.76 -3.43
C ALA A 293 14.94 34.52 -2.55
N TYR A 294 13.96 33.62 -2.46
CA TYR A 294 14.11 32.35 -1.75
C TYR A 294 15.18 31.46 -2.36
N VAL A 295 15.16 31.25 -3.68
CA VAL A 295 16.14 30.38 -4.37
C VAL A 295 17.56 30.93 -4.27
N ALA A 296 17.71 32.26 -4.28
CA ALA A 296 19.00 32.94 -4.15
C ALA A 296 19.53 33.04 -2.70
N ASP A 297 18.73 32.66 -1.70
CA ASP A 297 19.11 32.80 -0.29
C ASP A 297 20.09 31.70 0.14
N PRO A 298 21.35 32.02 0.47
CA PRO A 298 22.31 31.00 0.89
C PRO A 298 21.92 30.30 2.20
N ALA A 299 21.06 30.91 3.03
CA ALA A 299 20.61 30.32 4.29
C ALA A 299 19.62 29.16 4.09
N VAL A 300 18.96 29.06 2.92
CA VAL A 300 18.02 27.95 2.65
C VAL A 300 18.72 26.70 2.11
N GLY A 301 20.03 26.76 1.88
CA GLY A 301 20.83 25.63 1.41
C GLY A 301 20.90 25.53 -0.11
N ARG A 302 21.03 24.30 -0.62
CA ARG A 302 21.27 24.03 -2.03
C ARG A 302 19.94 23.95 -2.79
N VAL A 303 19.52 25.07 -3.35
CA VAL A 303 18.24 25.19 -4.07
C VAL A 303 18.48 25.63 -5.51
N VAL A 304 17.72 25.05 -6.43
CA VAL A 304 17.58 25.52 -7.82
C VAL A 304 16.11 25.73 -8.14
N GLY A 305 15.79 26.67 -9.03
CA GLY A 305 14.40 26.99 -9.38
C GLY A 305 14.20 27.33 -10.85
N GLY A 306 13.04 26.96 -11.38
CA GLY A 306 12.66 27.21 -12.77
C GLY A 306 11.16 27.03 -13.00
N HIS A 307 10.65 27.54 -14.11
CA HIS A 307 9.24 27.39 -14.46
C HIS A 307 8.90 25.96 -14.89
N ALA A 308 7.64 25.55 -14.72
CA ALA A 308 7.11 24.29 -15.26
C ALA A 308 5.82 24.56 -16.05
N ALA A 309 5.84 24.27 -17.35
CA ALA A 309 4.78 24.67 -18.28
C ALA A 309 3.39 24.10 -17.94
N ASP A 310 3.33 22.85 -17.46
CA ASP A 310 2.08 22.14 -17.17
C ASP A 310 1.70 22.15 -15.67
N GLN A 311 2.28 23.06 -14.88
CA GLN A 311 2.01 23.15 -13.45
C GLN A 311 0.76 23.99 -13.18
N GLY A 312 -0.20 23.48 -12.39
CA GLY A 312 -1.40 24.23 -11.99
C GLY A 312 -1.19 25.04 -10.70
N GLU A 313 -0.39 24.50 -9.79
CA GLU A 313 -0.11 25.05 -8.47
C GLU A 313 0.90 26.20 -8.56
N ALA A 314 0.84 27.16 -7.63
CA ALA A 314 1.74 28.31 -7.66
C ALA A 314 3.21 27.85 -7.57
N ILE A 315 3.52 26.97 -6.61
CA ILE A 315 4.86 26.46 -6.34
C ILE A 315 4.85 24.99 -5.97
N LYS A 316 5.89 24.27 -6.41
CA LYS A 316 6.33 23.00 -5.83
C LYS A 316 7.78 23.11 -5.39
N ALA A 317 8.13 22.58 -4.23
CA ALA A 317 9.50 22.40 -3.78
C ALA A 317 9.76 20.90 -3.58
N VAL A 318 10.74 20.35 -4.28
CA VAL A 318 10.95 18.91 -4.44
C VAL A 318 12.36 18.54 -3.99
N HIS A 319 12.48 17.60 -3.05
CA HIS A 319 13.76 16.94 -2.74
C HIS A 319 13.68 15.44 -3.03
N ALA A 320 14.70 14.66 -2.64
CA ALA A 320 14.81 13.25 -2.99
C ALA A 320 13.62 12.35 -2.59
N TYR A 321 12.79 12.77 -1.63
CA TYR A 321 11.73 11.94 -1.04
C TYR A 321 10.36 12.61 -0.99
N GLN A 322 10.30 13.92 -0.80
CA GLN A 322 9.03 14.62 -0.59
C GLN A 322 8.91 15.82 -1.52
N THR A 323 7.66 16.22 -1.73
CA THR A 323 7.27 17.41 -2.46
C THR A 323 6.34 18.24 -1.60
N LEU A 324 6.70 19.50 -1.41
CA LEU A 324 5.83 20.54 -0.89
C LEU A 324 5.10 21.21 -2.05
N VAL A 325 3.79 21.34 -1.97
CA VAL A 325 2.90 21.93 -2.99
C VAL A 325 2.12 23.08 -2.36
N CYS A 326 2.13 24.24 -3.00
CA CYS A 326 1.38 25.40 -2.54
C CYS A 326 0.52 26.00 -3.66
N ASP A 327 -0.74 26.28 -3.37
CA ASP A 327 -1.64 27.03 -4.26
C ASP A 327 -1.32 28.54 -4.30
N THR A 328 -0.57 29.03 -3.31
CA THR A 328 -0.07 30.40 -3.22
C THR A 328 1.38 30.40 -2.74
N VAL A 329 2.17 31.42 -3.07
CA VAL A 329 3.56 31.50 -2.60
C VAL A 329 3.60 31.72 -1.09
N ASP A 330 4.14 30.76 -0.35
CA ASP A 330 4.42 30.84 1.10
C ASP A 330 5.90 30.55 1.35
N THR A 331 6.69 31.62 1.42
CA THR A 331 8.15 31.48 1.59
C THR A 331 8.56 30.94 2.95
N ASP A 332 7.74 31.12 4.00
CA ASP A 332 8.04 30.58 5.33
C ASP A 332 7.87 29.05 5.34
N ALA A 333 6.82 28.56 4.68
CA ALA A 333 6.61 27.14 4.48
C ALA A 333 7.75 26.51 3.67
N MET A 334 8.19 27.16 2.60
CA MET A 334 9.33 26.71 1.79
C MET A 334 10.63 26.67 2.62
N ARG A 335 10.88 27.67 3.46
CA ARG A 335 12.04 27.70 4.36
C ARG A 335 12.00 26.57 5.38
N GLN A 336 10.84 26.33 6.00
CA GLN A 336 10.68 25.24 6.95
C GLN A 336 10.92 23.88 6.28
N PHE A 337 10.38 23.67 5.08
CA PHE A 337 10.61 22.46 4.28
C PHE A 337 12.10 22.25 3.96
N SER A 338 12.79 23.30 3.51
CA SER A 338 14.24 23.24 3.27
C SER A 338 15.05 22.94 4.52
N SER A 339 14.73 23.62 5.62
CA SER A 339 15.43 23.40 6.89
C SER A 339 15.29 21.96 7.39
N GLY A 340 14.10 21.36 7.20
CA GLY A 340 13.84 19.96 7.53
C GLY A 340 14.67 19.00 6.68
N TRP A 341 14.74 19.25 5.37
CA TRP A 341 15.53 18.44 4.45
C TRP A 341 17.03 18.51 4.77
N PHE A 342 17.59 19.71 4.92
CA PHE A 342 19.03 19.87 5.15
C PHE A 342 19.49 19.49 6.57
N ALA A 343 18.56 19.28 7.50
CA ALA A 343 18.83 18.64 8.79
C ALA A 343 18.91 17.11 8.70
N ASP A 344 18.32 16.50 7.66
CA ASP A 344 18.35 15.06 7.43
C ASP A 344 19.72 14.62 6.86
N PRO A 345 20.41 13.63 7.45
CA PRO A 345 21.67 13.11 6.92
C PRO A 345 21.61 12.64 5.46
N ARG A 346 20.44 12.21 4.98
CA ARG A 346 20.20 11.75 3.60
C ARG A 346 20.23 12.89 2.58
N SER A 347 20.22 14.14 3.03
CA SER A 347 20.35 15.31 2.14
C SER A 347 21.76 15.57 1.65
N LYS A 348 22.75 14.88 2.22
CA LYS A 348 24.14 14.96 1.78
C LYS A 348 24.36 14.03 0.59
N PRO A 349 25.22 14.41 -0.38
CA PRO A 349 25.66 13.48 -1.41
C PRO A 349 26.27 12.24 -0.74
N ALA A 350 26.09 11.07 -1.34
CA ALA A 350 26.88 9.91 -0.95
C ALA A 350 28.36 10.22 -1.22
N GLU A 351 29.19 10.22 -0.18
CA GLU A 351 30.65 10.36 -0.30
C GLU A 351 31.30 9.18 -1.04
#